data_AF-A0A0D6KWE0-F1
#
_entry.id   AF-A0A0D6KWE0-F1
#
_cell.length_a   1.000
_cell.length_b   1.000
_cell.length_c   1.000
_cell.angle_alpha   90.00
_cell.angle_beta   90.00
_cell.angle_gamma   90.00
#
_symmetry.space_group_name_H-M   'P 1'
#
loop_
_entity.id
_entity.type
_entity.pdbx_description
1 polymer ?
#
loop_
_entity_poly.entity_id
_entity_poly.type
_entity_poly.pdbx_seq_one_letter_code
_entity_poly.pdbx_strand_id
1 'polypeptide(L)'
;MGTVPLWALGAVAAFSVPSTATSTVEVSCRNDGSTPTVVVTLLQENTTKEHTLFKFLPQYFSDEDALKTCQNAATNLQAVYDKGTSQYLTTDKLNGQSTVCAVARRGVGCDHYSAQLLFTFQPTDNPSQALYAILGNDFKQVQAPDVRTISRIYTDTKPSWWPFK
;
A
#
# COMPACT_ATOMS: atom_id res chain seq x y z
N MET A 1 0.43 16.19 78.95
CA MET A 1 0.56 16.98 77.71
C MET A 1 1.30 16.11 76.72
N GLY A 2 0.60 15.63 75.69
CA GLY A 2 1.13 14.68 74.73
C GLY A 2 1.25 15.29 73.34
N THR A 3 1.95 14.60 72.45
CA THR A 3 1.81 14.71 70.98
C THR A 3 2.28 13.40 70.37
N VAL A 4 1.41 12.75 69.59
CA VAL A 4 1.72 11.53 68.82
C VAL A 4 1.86 11.94 67.35
N PRO A 5 2.86 11.47 66.59
CA PRO A 5 2.98 11.82 65.18
C PRO A 5 2.07 10.93 64.32
N LEU A 6 1.31 11.56 63.44
CA LEU A 6 0.44 10.93 62.44
C LEU A 6 1.27 10.51 61.22
N TRP A 7 1.18 9.24 60.84
CA TRP A 7 1.73 8.71 59.59
C TRP A 7 0.78 9.02 58.43
N ALA A 8 1.26 9.77 57.43
CA ALA A 8 0.54 10.05 56.19
C ALA A 8 0.75 8.89 55.19
N LEU A 9 -0.32 8.14 54.91
CA LEU A 9 -0.36 7.12 53.86
C LEU A 9 -0.53 7.81 52.50
N GLY A 10 0.54 7.88 51.71
CA GLY A 10 0.47 8.32 50.32
C GLY A 10 -0.09 7.21 49.42
N ALA A 11 -1.23 7.47 48.78
CA ALA A 11 -1.79 6.57 47.79
C ALA A 11 -1.03 6.69 46.45
N VAL A 12 -0.44 5.59 45.98
CA VAL A 12 0.08 5.49 44.61
C VAL A 12 -1.07 5.23 43.65
N ALA A 13 -1.43 6.24 42.86
CA ALA A 13 -2.35 6.06 41.74
C ALA A 13 -1.63 5.27 40.64
N ALA A 14 -2.02 4.01 40.43
CA ALA A 14 -1.59 3.22 39.30
C ALA A 14 -2.33 3.70 38.04
N PHE A 15 -1.69 4.57 37.27
CA PHE A 15 -2.18 4.95 35.95
C PHE A 15 -1.92 3.78 34.99
N SER A 16 -2.96 3.00 34.68
CA SER A 16 -2.92 2.05 33.58
C SER A 16 -2.82 2.84 32.28
N VAL A 17 -1.64 2.90 31.68
CA VAL A 17 -1.47 3.47 30.34
C VAL A 17 -2.25 2.57 29.38
N PRO A 18 -3.25 3.09 28.64
CA PRO A 18 -3.94 2.30 27.63
C PRO A 18 -2.92 1.92 26.56
N SER A 19 -2.66 0.62 26.39
CA SER A 19 -1.90 0.10 25.26
C SER A 19 -2.82 0.16 24.05
N THR A 20 -2.71 1.21 23.24
CA THR A 20 -3.33 1.22 21.92
C THR A 20 -2.63 0.16 21.09
N ALA A 21 -3.33 -0.92 20.75
CA ALA A 21 -2.76 -1.95 19.89
C ALA A 21 -2.31 -1.31 18.57
N THR A 22 -0.99 -1.35 18.34
CA THR A 22 -0.36 -0.68 17.20
C THR A 22 -0.61 -1.51 15.95
N SER A 23 -1.63 -1.09 15.20
CA SER A 23 -1.93 -1.64 13.88
C SER A 23 -0.86 -1.21 12.90
N THR A 24 -0.15 -2.18 12.31
CA THR A 24 1.00 -1.91 11.43
C THR A 24 0.73 -2.45 10.03
N VAL A 25 1.09 -1.67 9.02
CA VAL A 25 1.09 -2.07 7.61
C VAL A 25 2.54 -2.23 7.19
N GLU A 26 2.90 -3.42 6.74
CA GLU A 26 4.20 -3.73 6.17
C GLU A 26 4.04 -4.11 4.69
N VAL A 27 4.89 -3.56 3.83
CA VAL A 27 4.93 -3.87 2.41
C VAL A 27 6.27 -4.49 2.10
N SER A 28 6.25 -5.68 1.52
CA SER A 28 7.45 -6.42 1.14
C SER A 28 7.38 -6.88 -0.31
N CYS A 29 8.55 -7.01 -0.94
CA CYS A 29 8.70 -7.73 -2.20
C CYS A 29 9.14 -9.16 -1.89
N ARG A 30 8.35 -10.15 -2.33
CA ARG A 30 8.68 -11.57 -2.23
C ARG A 30 9.17 -12.10 -3.56
N ASN A 31 10.16 -12.98 -3.48
CA ASN A 31 10.76 -13.67 -4.61
C ASN A 31 10.87 -15.18 -4.33
N ASP A 32 9.78 -15.75 -3.83
CA ASP A 32 9.60 -17.17 -3.47
C ASP A 32 9.15 -18.04 -4.65
N GLY A 33 9.14 -17.48 -5.88
CA GLY A 33 8.83 -18.18 -7.12
C GLY A 33 9.39 -17.45 -8.35
N SER A 34 8.88 -17.76 -9.54
CA SER A 34 9.32 -17.14 -10.81
C SER A 34 8.71 -15.76 -11.09
N THR A 35 7.90 -15.21 -10.17
CA THR A 35 7.21 -13.93 -10.35
C THR A 35 7.34 -13.10 -9.07
N PRO A 36 8.22 -12.09 -9.06
CA PRO A 36 8.35 -11.16 -7.94
C PRO A 36 6.99 -10.54 -7.60
N THR A 37 6.65 -10.54 -6.31
CA THR A 37 5.31 -10.17 -5.85
C THR A 37 5.38 -9.19 -4.68
N VAL A 38 4.68 -8.06 -4.81
CA VAL A 38 4.47 -7.13 -3.70
C VAL A 38 3.33 -7.64 -2.84
N VAL A 39 3.62 -7.87 -1.56
CA VAL A 39 2.68 -8.32 -0.55
C VAL A 39 2.52 -7.22 0.51
N VAL A 40 1.27 -6.97 0.88
CA VAL A 40 0.90 -6.13 2.01
C VAL A 40 0.56 -7.04 3.19
N THR A 41 1.30 -6.89 4.27
CA THR A 41 1.09 -7.58 5.54
C THR A 41 0.44 -6.61 6.53
N LEU A 42 -0.72 -6.99 7.04
CA LEU A 42 -1.48 -6.25 8.04
C LEU A 42 -1.35 -6.96 9.38
N LEU A 43 -0.76 -6.28 10.36
CA LEU A 43 -0.59 -6.77 11.72
C LEU A 43 -1.64 -6.15 12.63
N GLN A 44 -2.49 -6.98 13.22
CA GLN A 44 -3.52 -6.61 14.20
C GLN A 44 -3.49 -7.50 15.42
N GLU A 45 -3.03 -6.95 16.56
CA GLU A 45 -3.00 -7.56 17.90
C GLU A 45 -2.36 -8.97 17.97
N ASN A 46 -2.97 -9.97 17.34
CA ASN A 46 -2.54 -11.36 17.23
C ASN A 46 -2.80 -12.01 15.85
N THR A 47 -3.22 -11.24 14.85
CA THR A 47 -3.52 -11.72 13.50
C THR A 47 -2.63 -11.02 12.49
N THR A 48 -1.90 -11.82 11.72
CA THR A 48 -1.18 -11.37 10.53
C THR A 48 -1.97 -11.79 9.31
N LYS A 49 -2.38 -10.82 8.48
CA LYS A 49 -3.02 -11.10 7.20
C LYS A 49 -2.17 -10.57 6.07
N GLU A 50 -2.01 -11.38 5.04
CA GLU A 50 -1.18 -11.05 3.90
C GLU A 50 -2.03 -11.01 2.64
N HIS A 51 -1.88 -9.93 1.89
CA HIS A 51 -2.61 -9.70 0.66
C HIS A 51 -1.63 -9.40 -0.46
N THR A 52 -1.73 -10.15 -1.55
CA THR A 52 -0.96 -9.83 -2.76
C THR A 52 -1.50 -8.54 -3.36
N LEU A 53 -0.62 -7.58 -3.65
CA LEU A 53 -1.00 -6.34 -4.32
C LEU A 53 -0.56 -6.30 -5.78
N PHE A 54 0.70 -6.65 -6.07
CA PHE A 54 1.22 -6.68 -7.44
C PHE A 54 1.98 -7.96 -7.70
N LYS A 55 1.75 -8.60 -8.85
CA LYS A 55 2.55 -9.70 -9.38
C LYS A 55 3.30 -9.23 -10.62
N PHE A 56 4.62 -9.11 -10.59
CA PHE A 56 5.42 -8.58 -11.70
C PHE A 56 5.59 -9.65 -12.79
N LEU A 57 4.55 -9.80 -13.61
CA LEU A 57 4.44 -10.85 -14.62
C LEU A 57 5.51 -10.72 -15.72
N PRO A 58 6.04 -11.85 -16.25
CA PRO A 58 7.08 -11.85 -17.28
C PRO A 58 6.62 -11.26 -18.63
N GLN A 59 5.31 -11.13 -18.83
CA GLN A 59 4.75 -10.47 -20.01
C GLN A 59 4.98 -8.95 -20.03
N TYR A 60 5.31 -8.34 -18.88
CA TYR A 60 5.53 -6.89 -18.74
C TYR A 60 6.95 -6.54 -18.29
N PHE A 61 7.67 -7.49 -17.70
CA PHE A 61 8.98 -7.26 -17.09
C PHE A 61 9.94 -8.39 -17.45
N SER A 62 11.22 -8.06 -17.69
CA SER A 62 12.29 -9.06 -17.70
C SER A 62 12.51 -9.58 -16.26
N ASP A 63 13.14 -10.75 -16.09
CA ASP A 63 13.36 -11.31 -14.74
C ASP A 63 14.17 -10.36 -13.82
N GLU A 64 15.20 -9.72 -14.38
CA GLU A 64 16.03 -8.75 -13.65
C GLU A 64 15.23 -7.47 -13.31
N ASP A 65 14.49 -6.94 -14.29
CA ASP A 65 13.66 -5.75 -14.07
C ASP A 65 12.51 -6.03 -13.10
N ALA A 66 11.92 -7.22 -13.13
CA ALA A 66 10.79 -7.61 -12.30
C ALA A 66 11.15 -7.54 -10.81
N LEU A 67 12.30 -8.12 -10.43
CA LEU A 67 12.73 -8.13 -9.02
C LEU A 67 13.07 -6.72 -8.53
N LYS A 68 13.84 -5.96 -9.32
CA LYS A 68 14.20 -4.59 -8.99
C LYS A 68 12.97 -3.69 -8.89
N THR A 69 12.03 -3.82 -9.82
CA THR A 69 10.79 -3.03 -9.84
C THR A 69 9.90 -3.41 -8.67
N CYS A 70 9.81 -4.69 -8.31
CA CYS A 70 9.08 -5.17 -7.15
C CYS A 70 9.63 -4.57 -5.83
N GLN A 71 10.95 -4.55 -5.65
CA GLN A 71 11.59 -3.95 -4.46
C GLN A 71 11.35 -2.44 -4.37
N ASN A 72 11.50 -1.73 -5.49
CA ASN A 72 11.24 -0.28 -5.55
C ASN A 72 9.77 0.03 -5.28
N ALA A 73 8.85 -0.73 -5.90
CA ALA A 73 7.42 -0.57 -5.69
C ALA A 73 7.02 -0.83 -4.24
N ALA A 74 7.55 -1.88 -3.61
CA ALA A 74 7.33 -2.17 -2.19
C ALA A 74 7.78 -1.01 -1.30
N THR A 75 8.99 -0.49 -1.54
CA THR A 75 9.56 0.63 -0.77
C THR A 75 8.72 1.90 -0.92
N ASN A 76 8.37 2.28 -2.15
CA ASN A 76 7.58 3.48 -2.42
C ASN A 76 6.17 3.35 -1.84
N LEU A 77 5.59 2.15 -1.89
CA LEU A 77 4.27 1.91 -1.35
C LEU A 77 4.24 1.86 0.18
N GLN A 78 5.28 1.34 0.83
CA GLN A 78 5.43 1.47 2.29
C GLN A 78 5.36 2.94 2.70
N ALA A 79 6.15 3.80 2.04
CA ALA A 79 6.12 5.23 2.29
C ALA A 79 4.74 5.88 2.04
N VAL A 80 3.95 5.34 1.09
CA VAL A 80 2.57 5.77 0.85
C VAL A 80 1.67 5.39 2.02
N TYR A 81 1.76 4.16 2.55
CA TYR A 81 0.96 3.74 3.70
C TYR A 81 1.34 4.49 4.98
N ASP A 82 2.64 4.71 5.20
CA ASP A 82 3.16 5.44 6.36
C ASP A 82 2.64 6.89 6.40
N LYS A 83 2.56 7.54 5.23
CA LYS A 83 1.99 8.90 5.10
C LYS A 83 0.47 8.90 5.24
N GLY A 84 -0.20 7.82 4.82
CA GLY A 84 -1.65 7.69 4.89
C GLY A 84 -2.44 8.60 3.95
N THR A 85 -1.78 9.34 3.05
CA THR A 85 -2.42 10.39 2.22
C THR A 85 -2.99 9.89 0.89
N SER A 86 -2.49 8.78 0.35
CA SER A 86 -2.95 8.27 -0.95
C SER A 86 -4.00 7.18 -0.79
N GLN A 87 -5.12 7.34 -1.49
CA GLN A 87 -6.29 6.48 -1.40
C GLN A 87 -6.45 5.56 -2.62
N TYR A 88 -5.83 5.91 -3.74
CA TYR A 88 -6.02 5.21 -5.00
C TYR A 88 -4.69 4.91 -5.68
N LEU A 89 -4.59 3.73 -6.28
CA LEU A 89 -3.65 3.41 -7.33
C LEU A 89 -4.26 3.83 -8.67
N THR A 90 -3.47 4.50 -9.49
CA THR A 90 -3.89 4.90 -10.83
C THR A 90 -2.75 4.76 -11.83
N THR A 91 -3.09 4.99 -13.09
CA THR A 91 -2.22 4.82 -14.23
C THR A 91 -2.18 6.08 -15.07
N ASP A 92 -1.04 6.37 -15.68
CA ASP A 92 -0.91 7.48 -16.60
C ASP A 92 0.16 7.24 -17.68
N LYS A 93 0.24 8.15 -18.65
CA LYS A 93 1.41 8.28 -19.54
C LYS A 93 2.21 9.51 -19.16
N LEU A 94 3.29 9.31 -18.41
CA LEU A 94 4.20 10.37 -18.00
C LEU A 94 5.47 10.28 -18.85
N ASN A 95 5.81 11.36 -19.57
CA ASN A 95 7.00 11.42 -20.43
C ASN A 95 7.14 10.24 -21.42
N GLY A 96 6.00 9.75 -21.95
CA GLY A 96 5.97 8.62 -22.88
C GLY A 96 6.05 7.24 -22.21
N GLN A 97 6.20 7.17 -20.88
CA GLN A 97 6.19 5.91 -20.13
C GLN A 97 4.83 5.60 -19.52
N SER A 98 4.43 4.34 -19.64
CA SER A 98 3.24 3.79 -18.99
C SER A 98 3.50 3.65 -17.49
N THR A 99 2.85 4.49 -16.69
CA THR A 99 3.23 4.76 -15.31
C THR A 99 2.16 4.34 -14.32
N VAL A 100 2.56 3.81 -13.16
CA VAL A 100 1.68 3.50 -12.02
C VAL A 100 2.06 4.38 -10.83
N CYS A 101 1.07 5.04 -10.23
CA CYS A 101 1.27 5.90 -9.07
C CYS A 101 0.14 5.76 -8.04
N ALA A 102 0.44 6.17 -6.81
CA ALA A 102 -0.56 6.33 -5.76
C ALA A 102 -0.97 7.81 -5.63
N VAL A 103 -2.28 8.08 -5.60
CA VAL A 103 -2.87 9.43 -5.56
C VAL A 103 -3.90 9.57 -4.44
N ALA A 104 -4.11 10.80 -3.97
CA ALA A 104 -5.03 11.09 -2.88
C ALA A 104 -6.50 11.06 -3.29
N ARG A 105 -6.83 11.34 -4.56
CA ARG A 105 -8.21 11.50 -5.05
C ARG A 105 -8.36 10.96 -6.47
N ARG A 106 -9.57 10.52 -6.83
CA ARG A 106 -9.92 10.19 -8.21
C ARG A 106 -9.84 11.42 -9.11
N GLY A 107 -9.53 11.21 -10.38
CA GLY A 107 -9.36 12.27 -11.39
C GLY A 107 -7.95 12.88 -11.43
N VAL A 108 -7.08 12.52 -10.49
CA VAL A 108 -5.68 12.98 -10.42
C VAL A 108 -4.77 11.99 -11.15
N GLY A 109 -3.93 12.50 -12.05
CA GLY A 109 -2.93 11.73 -12.79
C GLY A 109 -1.58 11.59 -12.05
N CYS A 110 -0.63 10.91 -12.68
CA CYS A 110 0.70 10.69 -12.10
C CYS A 110 1.64 11.90 -12.24
N ASP A 111 1.23 12.92 -12.99
CA ASP A 111 1.92 14.20 -13.16
C ASP A 111 1.65 15.20 -12.02
N HIS A 112 0.70 14.89 -11.14
CA HIS A 112 0.30 15.78 -10.06
C HIS A 112 1.29 15.77 -8.88
N TYR A 113 1.47 16.92 -8.22
CA TYR A 113 2.46 17.10 -7.13
C TYR A 113 2.25 16.16 -5.93
N SER A 114 1.03 15.70 -5.71
CA SER A 114 0.69 14.76 -4.63
C SER A 114 0.77 13.29 -5.03
N ALA A 115 1.02 12.99 -6.31
CA ALA A 115 1.18 11.63 -6.79
C ALA A 115 2.52 11.07 -6.31
N GLN A 116 2.51 9.80 -5.91
CA GLN A 116 3.72 9.04 -5.58
C GLN A 116 3.93 7.99 -6.66
N LEU A 117 4.98 8.17 -7.46
CA LEU A 117 5.37 7.22 -8.50
C LEU A 117 5.77 5.89 -7.85
N LEU A 118 5.16 4.79 -8.29
CA LEU A 118 5.50 3.45 -7.80
C LEU A 118 6.45 2.74 -8.76
N PHE A 119 6.07 2.64 -10.04
CA PHE A 119 6.85 1.99 -11.09
C PHE A 119 6.29 2.33 -12.48
N THR A 120 6.97 1.84 -13.52
CA THR A 120 6.58 2.00 -14.93
C THR A 120 6.60 0.67 -15.66
N PHE A 121 5.71 0.51 -16.64
CA PHE A 121 5.70 -0.54 -17.65
C PHE A 121 6.49 -0.10 -18.90
N GLN A 122 6.54 -0.96 -19.93
CA GLN A 122 7.09 -0.56 -21.22
C GLN A 122 6.23 0.54 -21.87
N PRO A 123 6.83 1.47 -22.64
CA PRO A 123 6.10 2.57 -23.27
C PRO A 123 4.90 2.16 -24.15
N THR A 124 4.99 0.97 -24.75
CA THR A 124 3.96 0.41 -25.64
C THR A 124 2.79 -0.21 -24.91
N ASP A 125 2.94 -0.54 -23.63
CA ASP A 125 1.89 -1.20 -22.84
C ASP A 125 0.72 -0.25 -22.59
N ASN A 126 -0.51 -0.78 -22.64
CA ASN A 126 -1.65 -0.06 -22.10
C ASN A 126 -1.57 -0.08 -20.57
N PRO A 127 -1.38 1.05 -19.90
CA PRO A 127 -1.06 1.05 -18.47
C PRO A 127 -2.24 0.58 -17.62
N SER A 128 -3.48 0.91 -18.01
CA SER A 128 -4.69 0.47 -17.33
C SER A 128 -4.87 -1.05 -17.37
N GLN A 129 -4.69 -1.66 -18.55
CA GLN A 129 -4.75 -3.11 -18.67
C GLN A 129 -3.58 -3.80 -17.96
N ALA A 130 -2.37 -3.27 -18.09
CA ALA A 130 -1.19 -3.83 -17.45
C ALA A 130 -1.33 -3.80 -15.93
N LEU A 131 -1.75 -2.67 -15.35
CA LEU A 131 -2.02 -2.57 -13.91
C LEU A 131 -3.10 -3.57 -13.49
N TYR A 132 -4.23 -3.64 -14.20
CA TYR A 132 -5.28 -4.61 -13.89
C TYR A 132 -4.79 -6.06 -13.94
N ALA A 133 -3.93 -6.40 -14.90
CA ALA A 133 -3.38 -7.74 -15.05
C ALA A 133 -2.52 -8.15 -13.84
N ILE A 134 -1.66 -7.25 -13.37
CA ILE A 134 -0.72 -7.53 -12.26
C ILE A 134 -1.32 -7.36 -10.88
N LEU A 135 -2.45 -6.66 -10.72
CA LEU A 135 -3.08 -6.47 -9.42
C LEU A 135 -3.40 -7.82 -8.75
N GLY A 136 -3.28 -7.90 -7.43
CA GLY A 136 -3.82 -9.03 -6.68
C GLY A 136 -5.34 -9.00 -6.63
N ASN A 137 -5.97 -10.18 -6.52
CA ASN A 137 -7.42 -10.32 -6.64
C ASN A 137 -8.19 -9.45 -5.63
N ASP A 138 -7.65 -9.29 -4.41
CA ASP A 138 -8.24 -8.49 -3.33
C ASP A 138 -8.30 -6.99 -3.63
N PHE A 139 -7.56 -6.54 -4.66
CA PHE A 139 -7.48 -5.17 -5.14
C PHE A 139 -8.00 -5.02 -6.57
N LYS A 140 -8.40 -6.10 -7.25
CA LYS A 140 -8.97 -6.00 -8.59
C LYS A 140 -10.39 -5.46 -8.52
N GLN A 141 -10.73 -4.60 -9.48
CA GLN A 141 -12.12 -4.29 -9.76
C GLN A 141 -12.80 -5.51 -10.40
N VAL A 142 -14.13 -5.57 -10.35
CA VAL A 142 -14.92 -6.70 -10.90
C VAL A 142 -14.70 -6.89 -12.40
N GLN A 143 -14.43 -5.80 -13.13
CA GLN A 143 -14.23 -5.82 -14.57
C GLN A 143 -12.91 -5.16 -14.96
N ALA A 144 -12.26 -5.73 -15.97
CA ALA A 144 -11.07 -5.15 -16.58
C ALA A 144 -11.44 -3.84 -17.31
N PRO A 145 -10.53 -2.85 -17.34
CA PRO A 145 -10.76 -1.63 -18.10
C PRO A 145 -10.86 -1.90 -19.60
N ASP A 146 -11.85 -1.29 -20.24
CA ASP A 146 -11.95 -1.28 -21.70
C ASP A 146 -10.98 -0.24 -22.28
N VAL A 147 -10.06 -0.71 -23.11
CA VAL A 147 -9.04 0.09 -23.77
C VAL A 147 -9.60 1.19 -24.66
N ARG A 148 -10.83 1.05 -25.14
CA ARG A 148 -11.46 2.01 -26.05
C ARG A 148 -12.07 3.19 -25.30
N THR A 149 -12.40 3.02 -24.03
CA THR A 149 -13.24 3.97 -23.29
C THR A 149 -12.59 4.48 -22.00
N ILE A 150 -11.60 3.77 -21.45
CA ILE A 150 -10.97 4.11 -20.17
C ILE A 150 -9.46 4.31 -20.36
N SER A 151 -9.02 5.57 -20.21
CA SER A 151 -7.60 5.91 -20.24
C SER A 151 -6.88 5.66 -18.91
N ARG A 152 -7.60 5.73 -17.78
CA ARG A 152 -7.04 5.55 -16.43
C ARG A 152 -7.99 4.78 -15.52
N ILE A 153 -7.45 3.86 -14.72
CA ILE A 153 -8.18 3.18 -13.64
C ILE A 153 -7.86 3.78 -12.28
N TYR A 154 -8.77 3.60 -11.32
CA TYR A 154 -8.58 4.00 -9.93
C TYR A 154 -8.97 2.84 -9.02
N THR A 155 -7.97 2.19 -8.44
CA THR A 155 -8.15 1.07 -7.51
C THR A 155 -7.83 1.53 -6.10
N ASP A 156 -8.63 1.16 -5.11
CA ASP A 156 -8.39 1.58 -3.73
C ASP A 156 -7.09 0.96 -3.19
N THR A 157 -6.24 1.76 -2.56
CA THR A 157 -5.07 1.26 -1.81
C THR A 157 -5.50 0.56 -0.52
N LYS A 158 -6.67 0.94 0.02
CA LYS A 158 -7.27 0.37 1.23
C LYS A 158 -8.72 -0.05 0.92
N PRO A 159 -8.95 -1.27 0.37
CA PRO A 159 -10.28 -1.73 -0.01
C PRO A 159 -11.26 -1.83 1.17
N SER A 160 -12.53 -2.18 0.89
CA SER A 160 -13.60 -2.26 1.90
C SER A 160 -13.32 -3.27 3.02
N TRP A 161 -12.56 -4.33 2.75
CA TRP A 161 -12.16 -5.34 3.73
C TRP A 161 -11.01 -4.87 4.65
N TRP A 162 -10.36 -3.74 4.32
CA TRP A 162 -9.21 -3.23 5.06
C TRP A 162 -9.59 -2.79 6.48
N PRO A 163 -8.89 -3.24 7.53
CA PRO A 163 -9.39 -3.12 8.89
C PRO A 163 -9.00 -1.80 9.60
N PHE A 164 -8.20 -0.95 8.96
CA PHE A 164 -7.63 0.30 9.51
C PHE A 164 -8.27 1.58 8.95
N LYS A 165 -9.59 1.63 8.79
CA LYS A 165 -10.27 2.82 8.24
C LYS A 165 -10.44 3.94 9.26
#